data_AF-A0A2T0APF6-F1
#
_entry.id   AF-A0A2T0APF6-F1
#
_cell.length_a   1.000
_cell.length_b   1.000
_cell.length_c   1.000
_cell.angle_alpha   90.00
_cell.angle_beta   90.00
_cell.angle_gamma   90.00
#
_symmetry.space_group_name_H-M   'P 1'
#
loop_
_entity.id
_entity.type
_entity.pdbx_description
1 polymer ?
#
loop_
_entity_poly.entity_id
_entity_poly.type
_entity_poly.pdbx_seq_one_letter_code
_entity_poly.pdbx_strand_id
1 'polypeptide(L)'
;MTPGEIMEKIQVCQQALTAGNIELKTFGVKKANAERNYRIALAKEIFRLRQEEKQPATLINDLARGKEEIARLRLERDIAETNYNVCLESMRNLRLELEAYRSFLTWERVELKNT
;
A
#
# COMPACT_ATOMS: atom_id res chain seq x y z
N MET A 1 -24.67 -20.15 10.53
CA MET A 1 -23.97 -19.29 11.50
C MET A 1 -25.04 -18.58 12.29
N THR A 2 -24.96 -18.55 13.62
CA THR A 2 -25.94 -17.82 14.42
C THR A 2 -25.78 -16.31 14.23
N PRO A 3 -26.82 -15.49 14.49
CA PRO A 3 -26.68 -14.04 14.48
C PRO A 3 -25.56 -13.55 15.41
N GLY A 4 -25.34 -14.22 16.55
CA GLY A 4 -24.24 -13.92 17.47
C GLY A 4 -22.86 -14.11 16.83
N GLU A 5 -22.65 -15.21 16.12
CA GLU A 5 -21.40 -15.49 15.38
C GLU A 5 -21.15 -14.47 14.26
N ILE A 6 -22.20 -14.03 13.56
CA ILE A 6 -22.05 -13.01 12.50
C ILE A 6 -21.64 -11.66 13.12
N MET A 7 -22.25 -11.29 14.24
CA MET A 7 -21.91 -10.06 14.95
C MET A 7 -20.47 -10.06 15.46
N GLU A 8 -19.99 -11.20 15.97
CA GLU A 8 -18.58 -11.37 16.37
C GLU A 8 -17.64 -11.16 15.19
N LYS A 9 -17.91 -11.80 14.04
CA LYS A 9 -17.10 -11.62 12.83
C LYS A 9 -17.10 -10.16 12.33
N ILE A 10 -18.23 -9.48 12.40
CA ILE A 10 -18.31 -8.04 12.08
C ILE A 10 -17.39 -7.22 12.99
N GLN A 11 -17.41 -7.50 14.30
CA GLN A 11 -16.57 -6.79 15.27
C GLN A 11 -15.07 -7.04 15.00
N VAL A 12 -14.68 -8.28 14.67
CA VAL A 12 -13.31 -8.62 14.28
C VAL A 12 -12.88 -7.84 13.03
N CYS A 13 -13.72 -7.81 11.97
CA CYS A 13 -13.41 -7.05 10.76
C CYS A 13 -13.29 -5.53 11.04
N GLN A 14 -14.12 -4.96 11.92
CA GLN A 14 -14.03 -3.55 12.31
C GLN A 14 -12.73 -3.22 13.06
N GLN A 15 -12.30 -4.11 13.97
CA GLN A 15 -11.03 -3.97 14.68
C GLN A 15 -9.85 -4.05 13.69
N ALA A 16 -9.88 -5.03 12.77
CA ALA A 16 -8.87 -5.18 11.74
C ALA A 16 -8.79 -3.97 10.80
N LEU A 17 -9.93 -3.36 10.42
CA LEU A 17 -9.95 -2.12 9.63
C LEU A 17 -9.35 -0.93 10.40
N THR A 18 -9.59 -0.85 11.69
CA THR A 18 -9.03 0.22 12.54
C THR A 18 -7.51 0.09 12.62
N ALA A 19 -7.00 -1.12 12.82
CA ALA A 19 -5.56 -1.41 12.78
C ALA A 19 -4.98 -1.12 11.38
N GLY A 20 -5.66 -1.57 10.32
CA GLY A 20 -5.26 -1.36 8.93
C GLY A 20 -5.12 0.12 8.56
N ASN A 21 -5.98 1.01 9.10
CA ASN A 21 -5.84 2.46 8.88
C ASN A 21 -4.51 3.02 9.43
N ILE A 22 -4.08 2.54 10.60
CA ILE A 22 -2.81 2.96 11.22
C ILE A 22 -1.62 2.45 10.40
N GLU A 23 -1.70 1.19 9.95
CA GLU A 23 -0.68 0.59 9.08
C GLU A 23 -0.61 1.29 7.72
N LEU A 24 -1.75 1.58 7.09
CA LEU A 24 -1.83 2.27 5.81
C LEU A 24 -1.20 3.65 5.88
N LYS A 25 -1.46 4.41 6.96
CA LYS A 25 -0.78 5.69 7.21
C LYS A 25 0.74 5.51 7.31
N THR A 26 1.19 4.49 8.03
CA THR A 26 2.61 4.17 8.20
C THR A 26 3.26 3.81 6.87
N PHE A 27 2.62 2.97 6.05
CA PHE A 27 3.10 2.64 4.71
C PHE A 27 3.08 3.84 3.77
N GLY A 28 2.07 4.71 3.87
CA GLY A 28 1.99 5.95 3.09
C GLY A 28 3.18 6.88 3.36
N VAL A 29 3.53 7.06 4.64
CA VAL A 29 4.72 7.85 5.04
C VAL A 29 6.01 7.19 4.52
N LYS A 30 6.14 5.86 4.66
CA LYS A 30 7.31 5.12 4.14
C LYS A 30 7.45 5.27 2.61
N LYS A 31 6.35 5.09 1.87
CA LYS A 31 6.30 5.27 0.41
C LYS A 31 6.74 6.69 0.01
N ALA A 32 6.20 7.72 0.66
CA ALA A 32 6.52 9.10 0.37
C ALA A 32 8.01 9.43 0.65
N ASN A 33 8.53 8.95 1.77
CA ASN A 33 9.94 9.14 2.13
C ASN A 33 10.89 8.41 1.17
N ALA A 34 10.57 7.17 0.78
CA ALA A 34 11.37 6.41 -0.17
C ALA A 34 11.43 7.09 -1.55
N GLU A 35 10.29 7.56 -2.07
CA GLU A 35 10.24 8.32 -3.33
C GLU A 35 11.03 9.63 -3.23
N ARG A 36 10.90 10.37 -2.12
CA ARG A 36 11.70 11.59 -1.89
C ARG A 36 13.19 11.28 -1.93
N ASN A 37 13.64 10.28 -1.19
CA ASN A 37 15.06 9.92 -1.10
C ASN A 37 15.61 9.48 -2.45
N TYR A 38 14.87 8.62 -3.17
CA TYR A 38 15.22 8.19 -4.52
C TYR A 38 15.35 9.38 -5.48
N ARG A 39 14.37 10.30 -5.52
CA ARG A 39 14.41 11.46 -6.42
C ARG A 39 15.57 12.39 -6.13
N ILE A 40 15.85 12.67 -4.85
CA ILE A 40 16.98 13.51 -4.46
C ILE A 40 18.30 12.87 -4.89
N ALA A 41 18.50 11.58 -4.61
CA ALA A 41 19.73 10.88 -4.95
C ALA A 41 19.93 10.78 -6.47
N LEU A 42 18.87 10.46 -7.22
CA LEU A 42 18.91 10.40 -8.68
C LEU A 42 19.26 11.76 -9.28
N ALA A 43 18.64 12.85 -8.81
CA ALA A 43 18.92 14.19 -9.30
C ALA A 43 20.39 14.61 -9.05
N LYS A 44 20.92 14.31 -7.86
CA LYS A 44 22.33 14.55 -7.54
C LYS A 44 23.26 13.77 -8.47
N GLU A 45 22.96 12.50 -8.73
CA GLU A 45 23.78 11.67 -9.60
C GLU A 45 23.74 12.14 -11.06
N ILE A 46 22.56 12.48 -11.58
CA ILE A 46 22.41 13.07 -12.92
C ILE A 46 23.23 14.36 -13.04
N PHE A 47 23.19 15.21 -12.03
CA PHE A 47 23.96 16.45 -12.01
C PHE A 47 25.47 16.17 -12.02
N ARG A 48 25.93 15.24 -11.18
CA ARG A 48 27.34 14.80 -11.11
C ARG A 48 27.83 14.29 -12.46
N LEU A 49 27.11 13.34 -13.07
CA LEU A 49 27.44 12.76 -14.37
C LEU A 49 27.46 13.81 -15.50
N ARG A 50 26.59 14.83 -15.42
CA ARG A 50 26.54 15.90 -16.41
C ARG A 50 27.68 16.91 -16.26
N GLN A 51 27.97 17.35 -15.04
CA GLN A 51 28.91 18.44 -14.79
C GLN A 51 30.35 17.96 -14.65
N GLU A 52 30.57 16.88 -13.90
CA GLU A 52 31.91 16.37 -13.60
C GLU A 52 32.41 15.44 -14.70
N GLU A 53 31.57 14.48 -15.12
CA GLU A 53 31.96 13.45 -16.10
C GLU A 53 31.58 13.81 -17.55
N LYS A 54 30.86 14.92 -17.77
CA LYS A 54 30.43 15.43 -19.08
C LYS A 54 29.75 14.37 -19.96
N GLN A 55 29.04 13.43 -19.35
CA GLN A 55 28.36 12.35 -20.06
C GLN A 55 27.32 12.89 -21.06
N PRO A 56 27.05 12.19 -22.17
CA PRO A 56 25.99 12.54 -23.11
C PRO A 56 24.61 12.51 -22.43
N ALA A 57 23.76 13.49 -22.74
CA ALA A 57 22.40 13.58 -22.18
C ALA A 57 21.54 12.33 -22.45
N THR A 58 21.80 11.63 -23.55
CA THR A 58 21.13 10.38 -23.92
C THR A 58 21.48 9.21 -23.00
N LEU A 59 22.66 9.19 -22.38
CA LEU A 59 23.15 8.07 -21.56
C LEU A 59 23.05 8.34 -20.05
N ILE A 60 23.01 9.61 -19.63
CA ILE A 60 23.05 9.98 -18.20
C ILE A 60 21.95 9.32 -17.39
N ASN A 61 20.72 9.21 -17.91
CA ASN A 61 19.62 8.61 -17.17
C ASN A 61 19.85 7.12 -16.90
N ASP A 62 20.38 6.39 -17.89
CA ASP A 62 20.62 4.95 -17.76
C ASP A 62 21.81 4.69 -16.83
N LEU A 63 22.87 5.48 -16.95
CA LEU A 63 24.02 5.43 -16.04
C LEU A 63 23.64 5.76 -14.59
N ALA A 64 22.88 6.84 -14.38
CA ALA A 64 22.45 7.24 -13.04
C ALA A 64 21.55 6.18 -12.39
N ARG A 65 20.63 5.57 -13.15
CA ARG A 65 19.75 4.51 -12.66
C ARG A 65 20.46 3.18 -12.48
N GLY A 66 21.53 2.92 -13.24
CA GLY A 66 22.37 1.73 -13.12
C GLY A 66 23.33 1.77 -11.94
N LYS A 67 23.59 2.96 -11.36
CA LYS A 67 24.40 3.09 -10.14
C LYS A 67 23.75 2.31 -8.99
N GLU A 68 24.53 1.45 -8.36
CA GLU A 68 24.10 0.53 -7.31
C GLU A 68 23.25 1.20 -6.21
N GLU A 69 23.72 2.34 -5.68
CA GLU A 69 23.00 3.10 -4.66
C GLU A 69 21.62 3.60 -5.13
N ILE A 70 21.52 4.07 -6.37
CA ILE A 70 20.27 4.57 -6.94
C ILE A 70 19.31 3.43 -7.26
N ALA A 71 19.85 2.31 -7.77
CA ALA A 71 19.09 1.09 -8.01
C ALA A 71 18.51 0.53 -6.71
N ARG A 72 19.28 0.53 -5.62
CA ARG A 72 18.83 0.15 -4.27
C ARG A 72 17.71 1.04 -3.77
N LEU A 73 17.87 2.36 -3.84
CA LEU A 73 16.82 3.32 -3.42
C LEU A 73 15.54 3.16 -4.27
N ARG A 74 15.68 2.86 -5.56
CA ARG A 74 14.54 2.57 -6.44
C ARG A 74 13.81 1.30 -5.99
N LEU A 75 14.55 0.24 -5.68
CA LEU A 75 13.97 -1.01 -5.18
C LEU A 75 13.22 -0.78 -3.87
N GLU A 76 13.82 -0.08 -2.92
CA GLU A 76 13.18 0.25 -1.64
C GLU A 76 11.87 1.04 -1.83
N ARG A 77 11.87 1.99 -2.76
CA ARG A 77 10.67 2.72 -3.14
C ARG A 77 9.59 1.80 -3.71
N ASP A 78 9.96 0.96 -4.68
CA ASP A 78 9.00 0.08 -5.37
C ASP A 78 8.40 -0.95 -4.39
N ILE A 79 9.19 -1.43 -3.42
CA ILE A 79 8.72 -2.26 -2.30
C ILE A 79 7.75 -1.47 -1.41
N ALA A 80 8.09 -0.24 -1.04
CA ALA A 80 7.23 0.59 -0.19
C ALA A 80 5.89 0.91 -0.86
N GLU A 81 5.90 1.15 -2.18
CA GLU A 81 4.70 1.30 -2.99
C GLU A 81 3.85 0.03 -3.01
N THR A 82 4.48 -1.12 -3.25
CA THR A 82 3.79 -2.42 -3.26
C THR A 82 3.13 -2.69 -1.91
N ASN A 83 3.84 -2.48 -0.81
CA ASN A 83 3.30 -2.67 0.54
C ASN A 83 2.10 -1.76 0.82
N TYR A 84 2.17 -0.49 0.42
CA TYR A 84 1.04 0.43 0.55
C TYR A 84 -0.18 -0.07 -0.24
N ASN A 85 0.01 -0.50 -1.48
CA ASN A 85 -1.07 -1.00 -2.34
C ASN A 85 -1.68 -2.29 -1.78
N VAL A 86 -0.85 -3.23 -1.32
CA VAL A 86 -1.32 -4.49 -0.70
C VAL A 86 -2.15 -4.21 0.54
N CYS A 87 -1.71 -3.31 1.41
CA CYS A 87 -2.47 -2.90 2.59
C CYS A 87 -3.82 -2.27 2.20
N LEU A 88 -3.82 -1.40 1.19
CA LEU A 88 -5.04 -0.75 0.68
C LEU A 88 -6.05 -1.77 0.14
N GLU A 89 -5.60 -2.77 -0.63
CA GLU A 89 -6.45 -3.85 -1.14
C GLU A 89 -6.94 -4.78 -0.02
N SER A 90 -6.10 -5.10 0.96
CA SER A 90 -6.51 -5.86 2.15
C SER A 90 -7.66 -5.16 2.90
N MET A 91 -7.57 -3.83 3.07
CA MET A 91 -8.64 -3.03 3.66
C MET A 91 -9.90 -2.96 2.80
N ARG A 92 -9.80 -3.07 1.47
CA ARG A 92 -10.96 -3.20 0.58
C ARG A 92 -11.64 -4.55 0.79
N ASN A 93 -10.88 -5.63 0.86
CA ASN A 93 -11.41 -6.98 1.09
C ASN A 93 -12.16 -7.06 2.43
N LEU A 94 -11.59 -6.52 3.52
CA LEU A 94 -12.26 -6.47 4.83
C LEU A 94 -13.60 -5.71 4.79
N ARG A 95 -13.71 -4.67 3.97
CA ARG A 95 -14.98 -3.94 3.79
C ARG A 95 -16.02 -4.77 3.03
N LEU A 96 -15.59 -5.51 1.99
CA LEU A 96 -16.46 -6.42 1.26
C LEU A 96 -16.96 -7.57 2.15
N GLU A 97 -16.09 -8.11 3.01
CA GLU A 97 -16.48 -9.12 4.01
C GLU A 97 -17.54 -8.58 4.99
N LEU A 98 -17.38 -7.34 5.47
CA LEU A 98 -18.40 -6.69 6.30
C LEU A 98 -19.75 -6.55 5.59
N GLU A 99 -19.74 -6.20 4.30
CA GLU A 99 -20.95 -6.12 3.49
C GLU A 99 -21.62 -7.49 3.32
N ALA A 100 -20.83 -8.55 3.13
CA ALA A 100 -21.33 -9.92 3.08
C ALA A 100 -21.99 -10.34 4.42
N TYR A 101 -21.33 -10.07 5.55
CA TYR A 101 -21.89 -10.38 6.88
C TYR A 101 -23.20 -9.62 7.17
N ARG A 102 -23.27 -8.34 6.78
CA ARG A 102 -24.52 -7.56 6.89
C ARG A 102 -25.64 -8.13 6.03
N SER A 103 -25.31 -8.67 4.87
CA SER A 103 -26.27 -9.33 3.97
C SER A 103 -26.81 -10.61 4.60
N PHE A 104 -25.95 -11.44 5.22
CA PHE A 104 -26.37 -12.64 5.94
C PHE A 104 -27.30 -12.32 7.13
N LEU A 105 -27.00 -11.30 7.94
CA LEU A 105 -27.91 -10.88 9.02
C LEU A 105 -29.27 -10.42 8.49
N THR A 106 -29.28 -9.75 7.34
CA THR A 106 -30.52 -9.29 6.72
C THR A 106 -31.36 -10.48 6.24
N TRP A 107 -30.73 -11.49 5.66
CA TRP A 107 -31.38 -12.73 5.23
C TRP A 107 -31.96 -13.51 6.42
N GLU A 108 -31.17 -13.76 7.47
CA GLU A 108 -31.62 -14.43 8.71
C GLU A 108 -32.85 -13.72 9.32
N ARG A 109 -32.85 -12.38 9.34
CA ARG A 109 -33.99 -11.59 9.83
C ARG A 109 -35.26 -11.80 9.01
N VAL A 110 -35.15 -12.02 7.69
CA VAL A 110 -36.30 -12.30 6.82
C VAL A 110 -36.84 -13.70 7.07
N GLU A 111 -35.96 -14.70 7.15
CA GLU A 111 -36.36 -16.09 7.45
C GLU A 111 -37.10 -16.20 8.78
N LEU A 112 -36.59 -15.55 9.84
CA LEU A 112 -37.24 -15.53 11.16
C LEU A 112 -38.61 -14.86 11.16
N LYS A 113 -38.90 -13.95 10.22
CA LYS A 113 -40.22 -13.31 10.08
C LYS A 113 -41.21 -14.16 9.29
N ASN A 114 -40.72 -15.06 8.47
CA ASN A 114 -41.52 -15.97 7.65
C ASN A 114 -41.85 -17.29 8.38
N THR A 115 -41.34 -17.46 9.60
CA THR A 115 -41.61 -18.59 10.51
C THR A 115 -42.63 -18.18 11.55
#